data_AF-A0A3Q0KGL8-F1
#
_entry.id   AF-A0A3Q0KGL8-F1
#
_cell.length_a   1.000
_cell.length_b   1.000
_cell.length_c   1.000
_cell.angle_alpha   90.00
_cell.angle_beta   90.00
_cell.angle_gamma   90.00
#
_symmetry.space_group_name_H-M   'P 1'
#
loop_
_entity.id
_entity.type
_entity.pdbx_description
1 polymer ?
#
loop_
_entity_poly.entity_id
_entity_poly.type
_entity_poly.pdbx_seq_one_letter_code
_entity_poly.pdbx_strand_id
1 'polypeptide(L)'
;MQVVCDFDHTLSKCIHNSEKVPVCHELFMKNPRIPEISRLRLKELHDFYVPLETSCDIYECEKLSLMMEFWKLAHKALVDGNVSRNDIDGCVLEGGIVLRLVQTLNMVLSIFHAMERKCVLVRVGFNTTYAKA
;
A
#
# COMPACT_ATOMS: atom_id res chain seq x y z
N MET A 1 3.84 25.38 5.87
CA MET A 1 4.55 24.31 5.14
C MET A 1 3.78 23.02 5.37
N GLN A 2 3.33 22.37 4.29
CA GLN A 2 2.74 21.03 4.35
C GLN A 2 3.84 20.03 4.04
N VAL A 3 3.80 18.86 4.67
CA VAL A 3 4.70 17.76 4.32
C VAL A 3 3.90 16.70 3.59
N VAL A 4 4.36 16.41 2.37
CA VAL A 4 3.81 15.38 1.50
C VAL A 4 4.87 14.30 1.40
N CYS A 5 4.56 13.10 1.86
CA CYS A 5 5.47 11.96 1.79
C CYS A 5 4.75 10.69 1.35
N ASP A 6 5.51 9.80 0.72
CA ASP A 6 5.08 8.44 0.41
C ASP A 6 5.17 7.54 1.66
N PHE A 7 4.50 6.40 1.63
CA PHE A 7 4.50 5.42 2.72
C PHE A 7 5.50 4.28 2.48
N ASP A 8 5.33 3.54 1.40
CA ASP A 8 6.09 2.31 1.15
C ASP A 8 7.57 2.66 0.92
N HIS A 9 8.45 2.05 1.71
CA HIS A 9 9.90 2.27 1.70
C HIS A 9 10.39 3.70 2.03
N THR A 10 9.48 4.67 2.17
CA THR A 10 9.74 6.03 2.65
C THR A 10 9.49 6.13 4.17
N LEU A 11 8.27 5.84 4.63
CA LEU A 11 7.98 5.71 6.06
C LEU A 11 8.22 4.29 6.56
N SER A 12 7.91 3.27 5.76
CA SER A 12 8.34 1.89 6.03
C SER A 12 9.79 1.68 5.63
N LYS A 13 10.47 0.74 6.30
CA LYS A 13 11.83 0.33 5.92
C LYS A 13 11.78 -0.36 4.56
N CYS A 14 12.91 -0.33 3.85
CA CYS A 14 13.11 -1.17 2.68
C CYS A 14 13.63 -2.55 3.08
N ILE A 15 14.60 -2.58 4.02
CA ILE A 15 15.20 -3.80 4.54
C ILE A 15 15.20 -3.72 6.07
N HIS A 16 14.87 -4.83 6.72
CA HIS A 16 14.98 -5.01 8.17
C HIS A 16 15.55 -6.40 8.46
N ASN A 17 16.59 -6.48 9.31
CA ASN A 17 17.27 -7.74 9.67
C ASN A 17 17.69 -8.58 8.45
N SER A 18 18.20 -7.92 7.40
CA SER A 18 18.59 -8.54 6.11
C SER A 18 17.43 -9.09 5.26
N GLU A 19 16.18 -8.91 5.68
CA GLU A 19 14.98 -9.27 4.92
C GLU A 19 14.32 -8.04 4.30
N LYS A 20 13.76 -8.19 3.10
CA LYS A 20 12.99 -7.13 2.43
C LYS A 20 11.66 -6.96 3.17
N VAL A 21 11.39 -5.74 3.63
CA VAL A 21 10.09 -5.40 4.22
C VAL A 21 9.05 -5.37 3.11
N PRO A 22 7.87 -5.99 3.27
CA PRO A 22 6.85 -5.97 2.21
C PRO A 22 6.30 -4.56 2.01
N VAL A 23 6.03 -4.20 0.75
CA VAL A 23 5.11 -3.10 0.44
C VAL A 23 3.69 -3.53 0.72
N CYS A 24 2.76 -2.63 1.02
CA CYS A 24 1.45 -3.13 1.50
C CYS A 24 0.59 -3.80 0.41
N HIS A 25 0.97 -3.80 -0.87
CA HIS A 25 0.33 -4.68 -1.86
C HIS A 25 0.72 -6.14 -1.65
N GLU A 26 1.99 -6.40 -1.33
CA GLU A 26 2.48 -7.74 -1.00
C GLU A 26 1.79 -8.30 0.24
N LEU A 27 1.39 -7.43 1.17
CA LEU A 27 0.63 -7.79 2.36
C LEU A 27 -0.65 -8.56 2.00
N PHE A 28 -1.46 -7.99 1.10
CA PHE A 28 -2.73 -8.59 0.69
C PHE A 28 -2.53 -9.85 -0.15
N MET A 29 -1.49 -9.89 -0.99
CA MET A 29 -1.20 -11.06 -1.83
C MET A 29 -0.70 -12.26 -1.02
N LYS A 30 0.00 -12.03 0.09
CA LYS A 30 0.63 -13.10 0.88
C LYS A 30 -0.20 -13.53 2.09
N ASN A 31 -1.01 -12.65 2.67
CA ASN A 31 -1.69 -12.94 3.93
C ASN A 31 -2.89 -13.91 3.74
N PRO A 32 -2.96 -15.03 4.48
CA PRO A 32 -4.01 -16.05 4.34
C PRO A 32 -5.42 -15.58 4.73
N ARG A 33 -5.57 -14.43 5.40
CA ARG A 33 -6.88 -13.82 5.69
C ARG A 33 -7.56 -13.30 4.43
N ILE A 34 -6.79 -13.00 3.38
CA ILE A 34 -7.35 -12.63 2.09
C ILE A 34 -7.74 -13.93 1.35
N PRO A 35 -8.99 -14.05 0.87
CA PRO A 35 -9.46 -15.21 0.13
C PRO A 35 -8.50 -15.55 -1.01
N GLU A 36 -8.23 -16.84 -1.20
CA GLU A 36 -7.27 -17.32 -2.19
C GLU A 36 -7.56 -16.78 -3.59
N ILE A 37 -8.83 -16.73 -4.00
CA ILE A 37 -9.25 -16.16 -5.28
C ILE A 37 -8.81 -14.70 -5.45
N SER A 38 -8.93 -13.88 -4.40
CA SER A 38 -8.51 -12.48 -4.40
C SER A 38 -6.98 -12.38 -4.40
N ARG A 39 -6.27 -13.23 -3.66
CA ARG A 39 -4.79 -13.24 -3.65
C ARG A 39 -4.22 -13.60 -5.02
N LEU A 40 -4.75 -14.64 -5.65
CA LEU A 40 -4.34 -15.05 -6.99
C LEU A 40 -4.63 -13.96 -8.01
N ARG A 41 -5.81 -13.33 -7.93
CA ARG A 41 -6.15 -12.22 -8.83
C ARG A 41 -5.26 -11.01 -8.64
N LEU A 42 -4.97 -10.62 -7.39
CA LEU A 42 -4.07 -9.52 -7.08
C LEU A 42 -2.65 -9.81 -7.58
N LYS A 43 -2.17 -11.05 -7.44
CA LYS A 43 -0.88 -11.49 -7.95
C LYS A 43 -0.80 -11.41 -9.47
N GLU A 44 -1.82 -11.91 -10.17
CA GLU A 44 -1.91 -11.83 -11.63
C GLU A 44 -1.88 -10.37 -12.11
N LEU A 45 -2.65 -9.50 -11.47
CA LEU A 45 -2.65 -8.07 -11.79
C LEU A 45 -1.29 -7.43 -11.51
N HIS A 46 -0.68 -7.73 -10.37
CA HIS A 46 0.65 -7.22 -10.02
C HIS A 46 1.70 -7.65 -11.05
N ASP A 47 1.75 -8.93 -11.40
CA ASP A 47 2.73 -9.49 -12.33
C ASP A 47 2.57 -8.91 -13.75
N PHE A 48 1.35 -8.50 -14.13
CA PHE A 48 1.09 -7.83 -15.41
C PHE A 48 1.41 -6.33 -15.38
N TYR A 49 0.94 -5.58 -14.37
CA TYR A 49 1.00 -4.12 -14.37
C TYR A 49 2.32 -3.55 -13.86
N VAL A 50 3.02 -4.21 -12.94
CA VAL A 50 4.29 -3.70 -12.38
C VAL A 50 5.38 -3.55 -13.45
N PRO A 51 5.60 -4.51 -14.37
CA PRO A 51 6.54 -4.32 -15.47
C PRO A 51 6.19 -3.11 -16.34
N LEU A 52 4.89 -2.86 -16.58
CA LEU A 52 4.41 -1.72 -17.37
C LEU A 52 4.65 -0.38 -16.67
N GLU A 53 4.46 -0.33 -15.34
CA GLU A 53 4.76 0.86 -14.52
C GLU A 53 6.25 1.26 -14.67
N THR A 54 7.14 0.27 -14.58
CA THR A 54 8.59 0.47 -14.66
C THR A 54 9.15 0.59 -16.08
N SER A 55 8.34 0.32 -17.12
CA SER A 55 8.82 0.31 -18.51
C SER A 55 9.27 1.69 -18.98
N CYS A 56 10.45 1.79 -19.60
CA CYS A 56 10.91 3.05 -20.20
C CYS A 56 10.27 3.33 -21.58
N ASP A 57 9.61 2.33 -22.17
CA ASP A 57 9.08 2.40 -23.54
C ASP A 57 7.64 2.93 -23.61
N ILE A 58 6.97 3.09 -22.46
CA ILE A 58 5.58 3.52 -22.36
C ILE A 58 5.53 4.99 -21.95
N TYR A 59 4.76 5.80 -22.70
CA TYR A 59 4.57 7.22 -22.38
C TYR A 59 3.83 7.42 -21.05
N GLU A 60 4.13 8.50 -20.33
CA GLU A 60 3.54 8.79 -19.02
C GLU A 60 2.00 8.83 -19.02
N CYS A 61 1.38 9.35 -20.09
CA CYS A 61 -0.08 9.39 -20.22
C CYS A 61 -0.71 7.99 -20.35
N GLU A 62 -0.02 7.08 -21.03
CA GLU A 62 -0.44 5.70 -21.18
C GLU A 62 -0.23 4.93 -19.87
N LYS A 63 0.90 5.14 -19.19
CA LYS A 63 1.15 4.62 -17.83
C LYS A 63 0.06 5.03 -16.86
N LEU A 64 -0.35 6.30 -16.87
CA LEU A 64 -1.42 6.79 -15.99
C LEU A 64 -2.71 5.98 -16.20
N SER A 65 -3.07 5.72 -17.46
CA SER A 65 -4.26 4.94 -17.81
C SER A 65 -4.16 3.49 -17.34
N LEU A 66 -3.00 2.86 -17.56
CA LEU A 66 -2.71 1.50 -17.09
C LEU A 66 -2.77 1.40 -15.56
N MET A 67 -2.20 2.37 -14.84
CA MET A 67 -2.24 2.38 -13.38
C MET A 67 -3.67 2.58 -12.86
N MET A 68 -4.46 3.48 -13.45
CA MET A 68 -5.87 3.63 -13.07
C MET A 68 -6.66 2.32 -13.25
N GLU A 69 -6.42 1.60 -14.34
CA GLU A 69 -7.03 0.30 -14.58
C GLU A 69 -6.58 -0.74 -13.55
N PHE A 70 -5.27 -0.82 -13.28
CA PHE A 70 -4.72 -1.70 -12.26
C PHE A 70 -5.38 -1.49 -10.90
N TRP A 71 -5.44 -0.24 -10.42
CA TRP A 71 -6.06 0.10 -9.13
C TRP A 71 -7.54 -0.27 -9.08
N LYS A 72 -8.26 -0.03 -10.17
CA LYS A 72 -9.68 -0.38 -10.29
C LYS A 72 -9.89 -1.90 -10.20
N LEU A 73 -9.09 -2.69 -10.93
CA LEU A 73 -9.17 -4.14 -10.95
C LEU A 73 -8.73 -4.75 -9.62
N ALA A 74 -7.69 -4.21 -8.99
CA ALA A 74 -7.20 -4.67 -7.70
C ALA A 74 -8.24 -4.43 -6.60
N HIS A 75 -8.87 -3.25 -6.58
CA HIS A 75 -9.96 -2.97 -5.65
C HIS A 75 -11.17 -3.87 -5.90
N LYS A 76 -11.54 -4.09 -7.18
CA LYS A 76 -12.61 -5.04 -7.52
C LYS A 76 -12.31 -6.45 -7.01
N ALA A 77 -11.07 -6.93 -7.10
CA ALA A 77 -10.68 -8.25 -6.61
C ALA A 77 -10.85 -8.42 -5.08
N LEU A 78 -10.61 -7.35 -4.31
CA LEU A 78 -10.85 -7.36 -2.86
C LEU A 78 -12.34 -7.32 -2.52
N VAL A 79 -13.12 -6.51 -3.24
CA VAL A 79 -14.58 -6.39 -3.05
C VAL A 79 -15.28 -7.70 -3.42
N ASP A 80 -14.95 -8.28 -4.58
CA ASP A 80 -15.52 -9.55 -5.04
C ASP A 80 -15.13 -10.71 -4.10
N GLY A 81 -14.01 -10.59 -3.38
CA GLY A 81 -13.59 -11.53 -2.34
C GLY A 81 -14.32 -11.40 -1.01
N ASN A 82 -15.15 -10.37 -0.80
CA ASN A 82 -15.72 -10.02 0.51
C ASN A 82 -14.67 -9.80 1.61
N VAL A 83 -13.53 -9.18 1.27
CA VAL A 83 -12.51 -8.83 2.27
C VAL A 83 -13.09 -7.82 3.26
N SER A 84 -13.17 -8.20 4.54
CA SER A 84 -13.69 -7.34 5.60
C SER A 84 -12.61 -6.40 6.12
N ARG A 85 -13.02 -5.34 6.83
CA ARG A 85 -12.08 -4.46 7.54
C ARG A 85 -11.23 -5.23 8.55
N ASN A 86 -11.81 -6.23 9.23
CA ASN A 86 -11.09 -7.08 10.18
C ASN A 86 -10.00 -7.91 9.51
N ASP A 87 -10.22 -8.36 8.27
CA ASP A 87 -9.19 -9.06 7.49
C ASP A 87 -8.04 -8.13 7.15
N ILE A 88 -8.34 -6.87 6.78
CA ILE A 88 -7.32 -5.85 6.50
C ILE A 88 -6.51 -5.53 7.77
N ASP A 89 -7.17 -5.32 8.90
CA ASP A 89 -6.50 -5.04 10.17
C ASP A 89 -5.62 -6.22 10.60
N GLY A 90 -6.12 -7.45 10.48
CA GLY A 90 -5.36 -8.67 10.71
C GLY A 90 -4.17 -8.81 9.77
N CYS A 91 -4.33 -8.45 8.49
CA CYS A 91 -3.24 -8.42 7.52
C CYS A 91 -2.13 -7.48 7.97
N VAL A 92 -2.48 -6.24 8.35
CA VAL A 92 -1.50 -5.22 8.77
C VAL A 92 -0.75 -5.66 10.04
N LEU A 93 -1.45 -6.28 10.99
CA LEU A 93 -0.84 -6.80 12.22
C LEU A 93 0.15 -7.95 11.94
N GLU A 94 -0.17 -8.83 11.00
CA GLU A 94 0.61 -10.06 10.74
C GLU A 94 1.73 -9.89 9.72
N GLY A 95 1.60 -8.97 8.75
CA GLY A 95 2.51 -8.97 7.61
C GLY A 95 3.75 -8.11 7.73
N GLY A 96 4.21 -7.85 8.96
CA GLY A 96 5.62 -7.49 9.19
C GLY A 96 6.07 -6.16 8.59
N ILE A 97 5.18 -5.18 8.44
CA ILE A 97 5.58 -3.82 8.04
C ILE A 97 6.38 -3.19 9.18
N VAL A 98 7.65 -2.88 8.91
CA VAL A 98 8.52 -2.22 9.89
C VAL A 98 8.70 -0.76 9.51
N LEU A 99 8.24 0.16 10.35
CA LEU A 99 8.42 1.59 10.14
C LEU A 99 9.88 1.98 10.40
N ARG A 100 10.42 2.94 9.63
CA ARG A 100 11.81 3.39 9.76
C ARG A 100 12.10 3.91 11.16
N LEU A 101 11.15 4.61 11.77
CA LEU A 101 11.38 5.29 13.03
C LEU A 101 10.07 5.43 13.81
N VAL A 102 9.71 4.51 14.71
CA VAL A 102 8.51 4.69 15.57
C VAL A 102 8.68 5.92 16.49
N GLN A 103 9.88 6.13 17.02
CA GLN A 103 10.20 7.29 17.84
C GLN A 103 10.22 8.59 17.04
N THR A 104 10.83 8.60 15.85
CA THR A 104 10.83 9.80 15.00
C THR A 104 9.48 10.04 14.35
N LEU A 105 8.66 9.04 14.05
CA LEU A 105 7.30 9.25 13.55
C LEU A 105 6.44 9.88 14.65
N ASN A 106 6.49 9.37 15.87
CA ASN A 106 5.81 10.00 17.01
C ASN A 106 6.33 11.42 17.26
N MET A 107 7.64 11.64 17.19
CA MET A 107 8.25 12.97 17.34
C MET A 107 7.84 13.90 16.19
N VAL A 108 7.86 13.44 14.95
CA VAL A 108 7.52 14.20 13.74
C VAL A 108 6.04 14.51 13.72
N LEU A 109 5.18 13.55 14.05
CA LEU A 109 3.74 13.77 14.24
C LEU A 109 3.48 14.73 15.41
N SER A 110 4.21 14.62 16.52
CA SER A 110 4.11 15.55 17.65
C SER A 110 4.60 16.95 17.28
N ILE A 111 5.65 17.06 16.47
CA ILE A 111 6.16 18.33 15.95
C ILE A 111 5.13 18.93 14.98
N PHE A 112 4.56 18.14 14.08
CA PHE A 112 3.50 18.62 13.18
C PHE A 112 2.26 19.07 13.95
N HIS A 113 1.86 18.31 14.97
CA HIS A 113 0.74 18.65 15.85
C HIS A 113 1.03 19.94 16.63
N ALA A 114 2.23 20.07 17.22
CA ALA A 114 2.65 21.25 17.98
C ALA A 114 2.84 22.50 17.10
N MET A 115 3.15 22.33 15.82
CA MET A 115 3.27 23.44 14.85
C MET A 115 1.98 23.72 14.07
N GLU A 116 0.86 23.05 14.39
CA GLU A 116 -0.41 23.10 13.63
C GLU A 116 -0.22 22.84 12.12
N ARG A 117 0.76 22.02 11.75
CA ARG A 117 1.09 21.71 10.36
C ARG A 117 0.38 20.44 9.90
N LYS A 118 -0.26 20.53 8.74
CA LYS A 118 -0.88 19.38 8.07
C LYS A 118 0.20 18.48 7.46
N CYS A 119 0.20 17.21 7.84
CA CYS A 119 0.94 16.14 7.17
C CYS A 119 -0.04 15.40 6.25
N VAL A 120 0.29 15.31 4.96
CA VAL A 120 -0.50 14.57 3.98
C VAL A 120 0.32 13.36 3.55
N LEU A 121 -0.10 12.18 4.00
CA LEU A 121 0.45 10.93 3.52
C LEU A 121 -0.12 10.67 2.13
N VAL A 122 0.71 10.79 1.09
CA VAL A 122 0.31 10.47 -0.29
C VAL A 122 0.81 9.08 -0.58
N ARG A 123 -0.12 8.13 -0.50
CA ARG A 123 0.14 6.76 -0.89
C ARG A 123 -0.72 6.41 -2.08
N VAL A 124 -0.10 5.90 -3.14
CA VAL A 124 -0.83 5.18 -4.18
C VAL A 124 -1.04 3.76 -3.64
N GLY A 125 -2.15 3.56 -2.93
CA GLY A 125 -2.44 2.30 -2.23
C GLY A 125 -3.90 2.22 -1.81
N PHE A 126 -4.33 1.04 -1.36
CA PHE A 126 -5.72 0.78 -0.99
C PHE A 126 -6.22 1.75 0.09
N ASN A 127 -7.20 2.57 -0.27
CA ASN A 127 -7.95 3.39 0.69
C ASN A 127 -9.02 2.50 1.35
N THR A 128 -8.89 2.28 2.66
CA THR A 128 -9.79 1.44 3.47
C THR A 128 -11.18 2.05 3.67
N THR A 129 -11.46 3.23 3.13
CA THR A 129 -12.78 3.89 3.23
C THR A 129 -13.92 3.06 2.63
N TYR A 130 -13.63 2.04 1.80
CA TYR A 130 -14.63 1.18 1.15
C TYR A 130 -14.78 -0.22 1.77
N ALA A 131 -14.01 -0.56 2.81
CA ALA A 131 -14.22 -1.82 3.52
C ALA A 131 -15.57 -1.74 4.27
N LYS A 132 -16.53 -2.58 3.87
CA LYS A 132 -17.81 -2.68 4.58
C LYS A 132 -17.55 -3.03 6.05
N ALA A 133 -18.28 -2.36 6.94
CA ALA A 133 -18.29 -2.63 8.38
C ALA A 133 -18.69 -4.08 8.66
#